data_AF-A0NAK7-F1
#
_entry.id   AF-A0NAK7-F1
#
_cell.length_a   1.000
_cell.length_b   1.000
_cell.length_c   1.000
_cell.angle_alpha   90.00
_cell.angle_beta   90.00
_cell.angle_gamma   90.00
#
_symmetry.space_group_name_H-M   'P 1'
#
loop_
_entity.id
_entity.type
_entity.pdbx_description
1 polymer ?
#
loop_
_entity_poly.entity_id
_entity_poly.type
_entity_poly.pdbx_seq_one_letter_code
_entity_poly.pdbx_strand_id
1 'polypeptide(L)' 'MLHNGIEYGDIQLICAACHLMLALGMARKEMAQEFDVSNKGVLEAFLIEIPHNFLNRDVEG' A
#
# COMPACT_ATOMS: atom_id res chain seq x y z
N MET A 1 8.30 17.86 -13.20
CA MET A 1 6.99 18.50 -12.93
C MET A 1 5.85 17.49 -13.06
N LEU A 2 5.68 16.81 -14.21
CA LEU A 2 4.60 15.82 -14.41
C LEU A 2 4.79 14.52 -13.61
N HIS A 3 6.01 13.93 -13.63
CA HIS A 3 6.31 12.66 -12.93
C HIS A 3 5.99 12.73 -11.44
N ASN A 4 6.50 13.76 -10.74
CA ASN A 4 6.22 13.94 -9.32
C ASN A 4 4.71 14.07 -9.05
N GLY A 5 3.96 14.77 -9.91
CA GLY A 5 2.51 14.92 -9.75
C GLY A 5 1.76 13.58 -9.84
N ILE A 6 2.18 12.69 -10.74
CA ILE A 6 1.64 11.33 -10.86
C ILE A 6 2.02 10.51 -9.63
N GLU A 7 3.30 10.55 -9.22
CA GLU A 7 3.79 9.82 -8.04
C GLU A 7 3.05 10.23 -6.75
N TYR A 8 2.81 11.54 -6.54
CA TYR A 8 2.02 12.00 -5.40
C TYR A 8 0.56 11.51 -5.46
N GLY A 9 -0.03 11.49 -6.66
CA GLY A 9 -1.38 10.94 -6.87
C GLY A 9 -1.47 9.47 -6.51
N ASP A 10 -0.50 8.66 -6.96
CA ASP A 10 -0.44 7.23 -6.68
C ASP A 10 -0.26 6.96 -5.19
N ILE A 11 0.66 7.68 -4.53
CA ILE A 11 0.87 7.57 -3.08
C ILE A 11 -0.43 7.92 -2.33
N GLN A 12 -1.13 8.98 -2.73
CA GLN A 12 -2.38 9.37 -2.07
C GLN A 12 -3.48 8.33 -2.26
N LEU A 13 -3.59 7.72 -3.44
CA LEU A 13 -4.55 6.65 -3.73
C LEU A 13 -4.25 5.40 -2.88
N ILE A 14 -2.97 5.03 -2.76
CA ILE A 14 -2.52 3.92 -1.90
C ILE A 14 -2.85 4.20 -0.43
N CYS A 15 -2.57 5.41 0.07
CA CYS A 15 -2.93 5.79 1.44
C CYS A 15 -4.45 5.75 1.68
N ALA A 16 -5.25 6.19 0.70
CA ALA A 16 -6.71 6.12 0.80
C ALA A 16 -7.19 4.65 0.87
N ALA A 17 -6.62 3.75 0.08
CA ALA A 17 -6.91 2.32 0.16
C ALA A 17 -6.55 1.74 1.54
N CYS A 18 -5.36 2.08 2.09
CA CYS A 18 -4.97 1.69 3.44
C CYS A 18 -5.98 2.19 4.50
N HIS A 19 -6.43 3.44 4.40
CA HIS A 19 -7.43 3.98 5.33
C HIS A 19 -8.77 3.24 5.24
N LEU A 20 -9.21 2.85 4.04
CA LEU A 20 -10.42 2.05 3.88
C LEU A 20 -10.28 0.66 4.51
N MET A 21 -9.16 -0.01 4.29
CA MET A 21 -8.88 -1.32 4.92
C MET A 21 -8.87 -1.22 6.45
N LEU A 22 -8.27 -0.17 7.01
CA LEU A 22 -8.31 0.10 8.45
C LEU A 22 -9.74 0.35 8.96
N ALA A 23 -10.54 1.12 8.21
CA ALA A 23 -11.95 1.38 8.56
C ALA A 23 -12.82 0.11 8.51
N LEU A 24 -12.43 -0.87 7.70
CA LEU A 24 -13.03 -2.21 7.65
C LEU A 24 -12.51 -3.15 8.75
N GLY A 25 -11.58 -2.70 9.60
CA GLY A 25 -11.04 -3.46 10.73
C GLY A 25 -9.96 -4.47 10.34
N MET A 26 -9.36 -4.35 9.16
CA MET A 26 -8.31 -5.27 8.70
C MET A 26 -7.04 -5.13 9.56
N ALA A 27 -6.46 -6.25 9.96
CA ALA A 27 -5.18 -6.28 10.64
C ALA A 27 -4.02 -5.98 9.67
N ARG A 28 -2.89 -5.47 10.19
CA ARG A 28 -1.70 -5.15 9.37
C ARG A 28 -1.25 -6.30 8.47
N LYS A 29 -1.29 -7.55 8.97
CA LYS A 29 -0.91 -8.74 8.19
C LYS A 29 -1.86 -9.01 7.03
N GLU A 30 -3.16 -8.80 7.23
CA GLU A 30 -4.19 -8.97 6.18
C GLU A 30 -4.01 -7.89 5.10
N MET A 31 -3.79 -6.64 5.51
CA MET A 31 -3.47 -5.56 4.58
C MET A 31 -2.21 -5.84 3.77
N ALA A 32 -1.14 -6.34 4.40
CA ALA A 32 0.07 -6.72 3.70
C ALA A 32 -0.20 -7.79 2.64
N GLN A 33 -0.96 -8.84 2.98
CA GLN A 33 -1.33 -9.88 2.03
C GLN A 33 -2.12 -9.35 0.83
N GLU A 34 -3.06 -8.43 1.04
CA GLU A 34 -3.78 -7.79 -0.07
C GLU A 34 -2.86 -6.99 -1.00
N PHE A 35 -1.86 -6.29 -0.45
CA PHE A 35 -0.86 -5.61 -1.27
C PHE A 35 0.05 -6.58 -2.03
N ASP A 36 0.40 -7.74 -1.45
CA ASP A 36 1.16 -8.79 -2.15
C ASP A 36 0.36 -9.39 -3.32
N VAL A 37 -0.94 -9.65 -3.12
CA VAL A 37 -1.84 -10.12 -4.18
C VAL A 37 -1.98 -9.07 -5.28
N SER A 38 -2.18 -7.80 -4.90
CA SER A 38 -2.31 -6.69 -5.83
C SER A 38 -1.04 -6.49 -6.68
N ASN A 39 0.14 -6.60 -6.06
CA ASN A 39 1.43 -6.46 -6.73
C ASN A 39 1.74 -7.61 -7.71
N LYS A 40 1.11 -8.77 -7.54
CA LYS A 40 1.21 -9.91 -8.48
C LYS A 40 0.17 -9.85 -9.59
N GLY A 41 -0.68 -8.82 -9.59
CA GLY A 41 -1.76 -8.64 -10.55
C GLY A 41 -1.55 -7.41 -11.42
N VAL A 42 -2.66 -6.74 -11.77
CA VAL A 42 -2.66 -5.56 -12.64
C VAL A 42 -2.04 -4.30 -12.00
N LEU A 43 -1.77 -4.35 -10.69
CA LEU A 43 -1.16 -3.27 -9.92
C LEU A 43 0.31 -3.58 -9.58
N GLU A 44 0.99 -4.41 -10.38
CA GLU A 44 2.44 -4.62 -10.26
C GLU A 44 3.19 -3.29 -10.43
N ALA A 45 3.66 -2.73 -9.31
CA ALA A 45 4.32 -1.43 -9.28
C ALA A 45 5.21 -1.28 -8.04
N PHE A 46 6.34 -0.58 -8.20
CA PHE A 46 7.25 -0.29 -7.08
C PHE A 46 6.55 0.39 -5.90
N LEU A 47 5.62 1.32 -6.17
CA LEU A 47 4.86 2.01 -5.12
C LEU A 47 3.90 1.09 -4.36
N ILE A 48 3.48 -0.04 -4.93
CA ILE A 48 2.62 -1.05 -4.30
C ILE A 48 3.46 -2.02 -3.44
N GLU A 49 4.73 -2.23 -3.77
CA GLU A 49 5.65 -3.06 -2.98
C GLU A 49 6.00 -2.43 -1.62
N ILE A 50 6.15 -1.10 -1.58
CA ILE A 50 6.50 -0.35 -0.36
C ILE A 50 5.52 -0.60 0.81
N PRO A 51 4.19 -0.42 0.65
CA PRO A 51 3.24 -0.65 1.75
C PRO A 51 3.23 -2.11 2.22
N HIS A 52 3.35 -3.10 1.32
CA HIS A 52 3.52 -4.50 1.71
C HIS A 52 4.72 -4.69 2.65
N ASN A 53 5.88 -4.17 2.24
CA ASN A 53 7.10 -4.28 3.03
C ASN A 53 7.01 -3.51 4.36
N PHE A 54 6.37 -2.34 4.37
CA PHE A 54 6.17 -1.54 5.58
C PHE A 54 5.24 -2.23 6.59
N LEU A 55 4.11 -2.78 6.12
CA LEU A 55 3.12 -3.45 6.97
C LEU A 55 3.64 -4.75 7.61
N ASN A 56 4.62 -5.39 6.98
CA ASN A 56 5.29 -6.59 7.49
C ASN A 56 6.47 -6.30 8.43
N ARG A 57 6.89 -5.05 8.59
CA ARG A 57 7.93 -4.72 9.57
C ARG A 57 7.34 -4.76 10.97
N ASP A 58 8.04 -5.44 11.87
CA ASP A 58 7.82 -5.25 13.31
C ASP A 58 8.26 -3.83 13.66
N VAL A 59 7.30 -3.03 14.11
CA VAL A 59 7.58 -1.68 14.60
C VAL A 59 8.17 -1.86 16.00
N GLU A 60 9.49 -2.01 16.08
CA GLU A 60 10.18 -1.70 17.34
C GLU A 60 9.95 -0.21 17.60
N GLY A 61 9.18 0.06 18.65
CA GLY A 61 8.86 1.41 19.12
C GLY A 61 9.99 2.01 19.93
#